data_AF-A0A133N892-F1
#
_entry.id   AF-A0A133N892-F1
#
_cell.length_a   1.000
_cell.length_b   1.000
_cell.length_c   1.000
_cell.angle_alpha   90.00
_cell.angle_beta   90.00
_cell.angle_gamma   90.00
#
_symmetry.space_group_name_H-M   'P 1'
#
loop_
_entity.id
_entity.type
_entity.pdbx_description
1 polymer ?
#
loop_
_entity_poly.entity_id
_entity_poly.type
_entity_poly.pdbx_seq_one_letter_code
_entity_poly.pdbx_strand_id
1 'polypeptide(L)'
;MTSHFFPLFIDLKGKKVLLVGAGKISFRKACTLKKYGAIIEIVAKDISKEFETLSNLQIRKKSYDEKDIQGHFLVIAATNNSVLNHQIVEDCKKRNILVNNISSKEDMTCRFASIYEEEEYQIAISAHGYPKKSKQLREEIKQYLIQRSDVRMKKIIHTEKAPAALGPYSQAIEANGVLYVSGQIPFVPATMTLVSDDVQAQTRQSLENIGAILAEAGYTFNDVVKASVFIKDMNDFAKINEVYNEYLGEAKPARACVEVARLPKDVKVEIEVIATK
;
A
#
# COMPACT_ATOMS: atom_id res chain seq x y z
N MET A 1 -4.55 -35.07 -11.45
CA MET A 1 -4.87 -34.22 -10.29
C MET A 1 -3.99 -32.97 -10.38
N THR A 2 -4.55 -31.78 -10.25
CA THR A 2 -3.76 -30.54 -10.18
C THR A 2 -2.93 -30.53 -8.90
N SER A 3 -1.60 -30.39 -9.02
CA SER A 3 -0.71 -30.33 -7.86
C SER A 3 -1.02 -29.10 -6.99
N HIS A 4 -1.45 -29.33 -5.74
CA HIS A 4 -1.65 -28.27 -4.75
C HIS A 4 -0.35 -28.09 -3.95
N PHE A 5 0.23 -26.89 -4.01
CA PHE A 5 1.44 -26.56 -3.26
C PHE A 5 1.07 -25.94 -1.90
N PHE A 6 1.63 -26.48 -0.82
CA PHE A 6 1.51 -25.87 0.50
C PHE A 6 2.43 -24.63 0.58
N PRO A 7 1.93 -23.46 1.02
CA PRO A 7 2.75 -22.26 1.18
C PRO A 7 3.67 -22.42 2.40
N LEU A 8 4.98 -22.51 2.16
CA LEU A 8 5.99 -22.71 3.19
C LEU A 8 7.15 -21.73 3.00
N PHE A 9 7.59 -21.10 4.08
CA PHE A 9 8.85 -20.37 4.13
C PHE A 9 9.96 -21.29 4.60
N ILE A 10 11.09 -21.28 3.90
CA ILE A 10 12.19 -22.21 4.10
C ILE A 10 13.47 -21.40 4.30
N ASP A 11 14.24 -21.74 5.33
CA ASP A 11 15.59 -21.21 5.52
C ASP A 11 16.57 -21.85 4.54
N LEU A 12 17.14 -21.03 3.66
CA LEU A 12 18.10 -21.45 2.64
C LEU A 12 19.56 -21.23 3.06
N LYS A 13 19.83 -20.69 4.24
CA LYS A 13 21.18 -20.40 4.70
C LYS A 13 22.04 -21.67 4.72
N GLY A 14 23.10 -21.68 3.90
CA GLY A 14 24.03 -22.81 3.79
C GLY A 14 23.46 -24.02 3.05
N LYS A 15 22.23 -23.97 2.53
CA LYS A 15 21.65 -25.08 1.74
C LYS A 15 22.24 -25.07 0.34
N LYS A 16 22.66 -26.25 -0.14
CA LYS A 16 23.16 -26.44 -1.50
C LYS A 16 22.00 -26.49 -2.49
N VAL A 17 22.07 -25.65 -3.52
CA VAL A 17 21.08 -25.57 -4.60
C VAL A 17 21.77 -25.76 -5.94
N LEU A 18 21.34 -26.78 -6.68
CA LEU A 18 21.85 -27.05 -8.02
C LEU A 18 20.97 -26.35 -9.06
N LEU A 19 21.59 -25.66 -10.01
CA LEU A 19 20.91 -25.18 -11.22
C LEU A 19 21.42 -25.99 -12.41
N VAL A 20 20.50 -26.69 -13.07
CA VAL A 20 20.79 -27.42 -14.30
C VAL A 20 20.36 -26.56 -15.48
N GLY A 21 21.33 -26.07 -16.24
CA GLY A 21 21.16 -25.02 -17.23
C GLY A 21 21.45 -23.62 -16.66
N ALA A 22 22.08 -22.78 -17.47
CA ALA A 22 22.64 -21.49 -17.05
C ALA A 22 22.23 -20.34 -17.98
N GLY A 23 20.95 -20.29 -18.35
CA GLY A 23 20.36 -19.15 -19.09
C GLY A 23 19.80 -18.05 -18.20
N LYS A 24 19.17 -17.03 -18.80
CA LYS A 24 18.61 -15.86 -18.10
C LYS A 24 17.60 -16.18 -16.99
N ILE A 25 16.75 -17.20 -17.17
CA ILE A 25 15.77 -17.61 -16.15
C ILE A 25 16.48 -18.21 -14.93
N SER A 26 17.49 -19.05 -15.18
CA SER A 26 18.35 -19.67 -14.16
C SER A 26 19.09 -18.59 -13.37
N PHE A 27 19.68 -17.61 -14.06
CA PHE A 27 20.38 -16.48 -13.45
C PHE A 27 19.50 -15.72 -12.44
N ARG A 28 18.28 -15.35 -12.83
CA ARG A 28 17.35 -14.65 -11.92
C ARG A 28 17.05 -15.46 -10.66
N LYS A 29 16.91 -16.78 -10.78
CA LYS A 29 16.70 -17.67 -9.63
C LYS A 29 17.94 -17.75 -8.74
N ALA A 30 19.13 -17.85 -9.33
CA ALA A 30 20.39 -17.81 -8.59
C ALA A 30 20.51 -16.53 -7.75
N CYS A 31 20.19 -15.36 -8.32
CA CYS A 31 20.20 -14.09 -7.58
C CYS A 31 19.25 -14.11 -6.38
N THR A 32 18.00 -14.54 -6.58
CA THR A 32 17.02 -14.62 -5.48
C THR A 32 17.48 -15.60 -4.40
N LEU A 33 17.89 -16.81 -4.77
CA LEU A 33 18.31 -17.85 -3.83
C LEU A 33 19.55 -17.44 -3.03
N LYS A 34 20.53 -16.81 -3.69
CA LYS A 34 21.76 -16.30 -3.05
C LYS A 34 21.46 -15.18 -2.06
N LYS A 35 20.49 -14.29 -2.35
CA LYS A 35 20.00 -13.28 -1.40
C LYS A 35 19.57 -13.91 -0.06
N TYR A 36 19.01 -15.12 -0.10
CA TYR A 36 18.59 -15.89 1.08
C TYR A 36 19.67 -16.86 1.61
N GLY A 37 20.93 -16.71 1.20
CA GLY A 37 22.06 -17.47 1.75
C GLY A 37 22.26 -18.88 1.20
N ALA A 38 21.60 -19.24 0.08
CA ALA A 38 21.83 -20.51 -0.60
C ALA A 38 23.25 -20.59 -1.19
N ILE A 39 23.85 -21.78 -1.15
CA ILE A 39 25.09 -22.11 -1.84
C ILE A 39 24.73 -22.59 -3.25
N ILE A 40 25.16 -21.85 -4.26
CA ILE A 40 24.75 -22.07 -5.65
C ILE A 40 25.80 -22.90 -6.39
N GLU A 41 25.36 -24.05 -6.90
CA GLU A 41 26.12 -24.90 -7.81
C GLU A 41 25.43 -24.95 -9.18
N ILE A 42 26.20 -25.03 -10.27
CA ILE A 42 25.68 -24.97 -11.64
C ILE A 42 26.25 -26.12 -12.46
N VAL A 43 25.37 -26.82 -13.20
CA VAL A 43 25.75 -27.78 -14.23
C VAL A 43 25.13 -27.34 -15.57
N ALA A 44 25.97 -26.99 -16.54
CA ALA A 44 25.53 -26.61 -17.88
C ALA A 44 26.65 -26.75 -18.91
N LYS A 45 26.31 -27.02 -20.18
CA LYS A 45 27.28 -26.96 -21.29
C LYS A 45 27.67 -25.51 -21.61
N ASP A 46 26.67 -24.63 -21.63
CA ASP A 46 26.81 -23.22 -21.97
C ASP A 46 26.30 -22.36 -20.82
N ILE A 47 27.01 -21.28 -20.55
CA ILE A 47 26.77 -20.40 -19.41
C ILE A 47 26.65 -18.98 -19.91
N SER A 48 25.55 -18.34 -19.55
CA SER A 48 25.30 -16.94 -19.87
C SER A 48 26.32 -16.04 -19.15
N LYS A 49 26.84 -15.01 -19.85
CA LYS A 49 27.82 -14.05 -19.29
C LYS A 49 27.32 -13.36 -18.02
N GLU A 50 26.01 -13.24 -17.85
CA GLU A 50 25.38 -12.68 -16.64
C GLU A 50 25.86 -13.39 -15.36
N PHE A 51 26.18 -14.70 -15.41
CA PHE A 51 26.70 -15.43 -14.25
C PHE A 51 28.10 -14.98 -13.80
N GLU A 52 28.87 -14.31 -14.65
CA GLU A 52 30.18 -13.73 -14.28
C GLU A 52 30.05 -12.65 -13.20
N THR A 53 28.86 -12.04 -13.07
CA THR A 53 28.57 -11.03 -12.05
C THR A 53 28.37 -11.62 -10.64
N LEU A 54 28.27 -12.94 -10.52
CA LEU A 54 28.03 -13.63 -9.26
C LEU A 54 29.33 -14.25 -8.72
N SER A 55 29.73 -13.81 -7.53
CA SER A 55 30.83 -14.44 -6.77
C SER A 55 30.46 -15.81 -6.19
N ASN A 56 31.46 -16.61 -5.81
CA ASN A 56 31.29 -17.85 -5.04
C ASN A 56 30.34 -18.90 -5.67
N LEU A 57 30.41 -19.05 -6.99
CA LEU A 57 29.68 -20.09 -7.72
C LEU A 57 30.58 -21.32 -7.93
N GLN A 58 30.02 -22.51 -7.74
CA GLN A 58 30.66 -23.74 -8.19
C GLN A 58 30.07 -24.15 -9.53
N ILE A 59 30.89 -24.11 -10.58
CA ILE A 59 30.44 -24.32 -11.96
C ILE A 59 31.07 -25.59 -12.51
N ARG A 60 30.22 -26.51 -12.97
CA ARG A 60 30.60 -27.73 -13.69
C ARG A 60 30.15 -27.61 -15.15
N LYS A 61 31.10 -27.30 -16.05
CA LYS A 61 30.81 -27.15 -17.48
C LYS A 61 30.69 -28.51 -18.18
N LYS A 62 29.55 -29.17 -18.01
CA LYS A 62 29.26 -30.50 -18.57
C LYS A 62 27.77 -30.73 -18.81
N SER A 63 27.44 -31.85 -19.44
CA SER A 63 26.06 -32.38 -19.45
C SER A 63 25.65 -32.81 -18.04
N TYR A 64 24.34 -32.73 -17.76
CA TYR A 64 23.74 -33.28 -16.55
C TYR A 64 23.93 -34.80 -16.48
N ASP A 65 24.28 -35.29 -15.30
CA ASP A 65 24.27 -36.69 -14.89
C ASP A 65 23.45 -36.84 -13.60
N GLU A 66 22.75 -37.96 -13.40
CA GLU A 66 21.92 -38.18 -12.20
C GLU A 66 22.72 -38.03 -10.89
N LYS A 67 24.04 -38.30 -10.89
CA LYS A 67 24.86 -38.13 -9.67
C LYS A 67 25.03 -36.65 -9.29
N ASP A 68 24.79 -35.71 -10.20
CA ASP A 68 24.97 -34.27 -9.94
C ASP A 68 24.00 -33.73 -8.89
N ILE A 69 22.81 -34.34 -8.71
CA ILE A 69 21.84 -33.89 -7.70
C ILE A 69 22.19 -34.38 -6.28
N GLN A 70 23.16 -35.29 -6.13
CA GLN A 70 23.49 -35.87 -4.84
C GLN A 70 23.94 -34.80 -3.83
N GLY A 71 23.35 -34.83 -2.63
CA GLY A 71 23.68 -33.89 -1.55
C GLY A 71 23.09 -32.48 -1.70
N HIS A 72 22.23 -32.25 -2.70
CA HIS A 72 21.54 -30.97 -2.87
C HIS A 72 20.20 -30.96 -2.17
N PHE A 73 19.86 -29.82 -1.58
CA PHE A 73 18.56 -29.61 -0.94
C PHE A 73 17.47 -29.30 -1.97
N LEU A 74 17.84 -28.56 -3.03
CA LEU A 74 16.95 -28.07 -4.05
C LEU A 74 17.64 -28.10 -5.41
N VAL A 75 16.90 -28.42 -6.46
CA VAL A 75 17.32 -28.41 -7.86
C VAL A 75 16.42 -27.50 -8.67
N ILE A 76 17.02 -26.69 -9.54
CA ILE A 76 16.31 -25.89 -10.55
C ILE A 76 16.58 -26.53 -11.91
N ALA A 77 15.58 -27.19 -12.48
CA ALA A 77 15.63 -27.71 -13.84
C ALA A 77 15.32 -26.55 -14.81
N ALA A 78 16.39 -25.94 -15.33
CA ALA A 78 16.36 -24.71 -16.11
C ALA A 78 17.04 -24.82 -17.49
N THR A 79 16.89 -25.96 -18.15
CA THR A 79 17.41 -26.17 -19.50
C THR A 79 16.37 -25.81 -20.57
N ASN A 80 16.83 -25.64 -21.82
CA ASN A 80 15.95 -25.47 -22.98
C ASN A 80 15.34 -26.81 -23.48
N ASN A 81 15.66 -27.93 -22.83
CA ASN A 81 15.16 -29.26 -23.19
C ASN A 81 14.13 -29.71 -22.14
N SER A 82 12.84 -29.71 -22.50
CA SER A 82 11.75 -30.10 -21.60
C SER A 82 11.81 -31.56 -21.19
N VAL A 83 12.28 -32.45 -22.07
CA VAL A 83 12.46 -33.89 -21.78
C VAL A 83 13.54 -34.08 -20.71
N LEU A 84 14.66 -33.36 -20.83
CA LEU A 84 15.71 -33.36 -19.81
C LEU A 84 15.20 -32.76 -18.49
N ASN A 85 14.44 -31.67 -18.52
CA ASN A 85 13.87 -31.08 -17.30
C ASN A 85 12.93 -32.06 -16.59
N HIS A 86 12.12 -32.83 -17.35
CA HIS A 86 11.28 -33.88 -16.79
C HIS A 86 12.11 -35.01 -16.15
N GLN A 87 13.17 -35.46 -16.83
CA GLN A 87 14.10 -36.46 -16.28
C GLN A 87 14.69 -36.00 -14.93
N ILE A 88 15.15 -34.74 -14.85
CA ILE A 88 15.68 -34.17 -13.61
C ILE A 88 14.63 -34.19 -12.50
N VAL A 89 13.36 -33.92 -12.82
CA VAL A 89 12.26 -33.98 -11.84
C VAL A 89 12.08 -35.40 -11.31
N GLU A 90 12.07 -36.41 -12.17
CA GLU A 90 11.94 -37.80 -11.77
C GLU A 90 13.14 -38.26 -10.92
N ASP A 91 14.36 -37.87 -11.28
CA ASP A 91 15.57 -38.15 -10.50
C ASP A 91 15.51 -37.53 -9.10
N CYS A 92 15.00 -36.29 -9.00
CA CYS A 92 14.81 -35.61 -7.72
C CYS A 92 13.72 -36.28 -6.87
N LYS A 93 12.59 -36.69 -7.47
CA LYS A 93 11.50 -37.39 -6.78
C LYS A 93 11.99 -38.69 -6.14
N LYS A 94 12.80 -39.49 -6.84
CA LYS A 94 13.40 -40.73 -6.31
C LYS A 94 14.21 -40.53 -5.03
N ARG A 95 14.71 -39.31 -4.79
CA ARG A 95 15.63 -38.96 -3.70
C ARG A 95 15.03 -37.96 -2.70
N ASN A 96 13.74 -37.64 -2.82
CA ASN A 96 13.07 -36.61 -2.01
C ASN A 96 13.76 -35.23 -2.04
N ILE A 97 14.32 -34.87 -3.19
CA ILE A 97 14.95 -33.56 -3.40
C ILE A 97 13.89 -32.58 -3.93
N LEU A 98 13.86 -31.36 -3.39
CA LEU A 98 12.98 -30.32 -3.93
C LEU A 98 13.42 -29.97 -5.34
N VAL A 99 12.48 -29.87 -6.28
CA VAL A 99 12.79 -29.53 -7.66
C VAL A 99 11.80 -28.51 -8.18
N ASN A 100 12.32 -27.48 -8.84
CA ASN A 100 11.52 -26.52 -9.59
C ASN A 100 11.86 -26.65 -11.09
N ASN A 101 10.86 -27.02 -11.88
CA ASN A 101 10.96 -27.13 -13.33
C ASN A 101 10.47 -25.84 -13.99
N ILE A 102 11.32 -25.17 -14.77
CA ILE A 102 10.93 -23.90 -15.40
C ILE A 102 10.05 -24.09 -16.64
N SER A 103 10.07 -25.28 -17.25
CA SER A 103 9.32 -25.59 -18.46
C SER A 103 7.94 -26.16 -18.21
N SER A 104 7.55 -26.35 -16.94
CA SER A 104 6.25 -26.88 -16.56
C SER A 104 5.59 -26.01 -15.49
N LYS A 105 4.26 -26.07 -15.39
CA LYS A 105 3.51 -25.48 -14.28
C LYS A 105 3.21 -26.49 -13.19
N GLU A 106 3.29 -27.79 -13.47
CA GLU A 106 2.78 -28.85 -12.57
C GLU A 106 3.83 -29.91 -12.26
N ASP A 107 4.76 -30.14 -13.18
CA ASP A 107 5.81 -31.15 -13.04
C ASP A 107 7.00 -30.63 -12.23
N MET A 108 6.79 -30.51 -10.92
CA MET A 108 7.78 -30.04 -9.94
C MET A 108 7.31 -30.38 -8.51
N THR A 109 8.22 -30.39 -7.55
CA THR A 109 7.87 -30.58 -6.11
C THR A 109 7.91 -29.27 -5.32
N CYS A 110 8.46 -28.19 -5.90
CA CYS A 110 8.39 -26.86 -5.30
C CYS A 110 8.18 -25.76 -6.36
N ARG A 111 7.53 -24.66 -5.94
CA ARG A 111 7.26 -23.48 -6.77
C ARG A 111 7.79 -22.23 -6.07
N PHE A 112 8.32 -21.31 -6.87
CA PHE A 112 8.71 -19.98 -6.40
C PHE A 112 7.55 -19.00 -6.53
N ALA A 113 7.27 -18.30 -5.44
CA ALA A 113 6.28 -17.23 -5.38
C ALA A 113 6.88 -15.88 -5.82
N SER A 114 6.01 -14.93 -6.13
CA SER A 114 6.36 -13.51 -6.18
C SER A 114 6.48 -13.01 -4.74
N ILE A 115 7.64 -12.46 -4.37
CA ILE A 115 7.93 -12.04 -3.00
C ILE A 115 7.89 -10.52 -2.91
N TYR A 116 7.18 -10.00 -1.92
CA TYR A 116 7.28 -8.64 -1.38
C TYR A 116 7.87 -8.74 0.03
N GLU A 117 8.84 -7.89 0.35
CA GLU A 117 9.60 -7.96 1.60
C GLU A 117 10.00 -6.55 2.00
N GLU A 118 9.60 -6.17 3.21
CA GLU A 118 9.99 -4.95 3.92
C GLU A 118 10.40 -5.35 5.35
N GLU A 119 10.75 -4.38 6.20
CA GLU A 119 11.21 -4.62 7.57
C GLU A 119 10.21 -5.42 8.42
N GLU A 120 8.91 -5.13 8.32
CA GLU A 120 7.88 -5.78 9.14
C GLU A 120 7.27 -7.03 8.51
N TYR A 121 7.19 -7.10 7.18
CA TYR A 121 6.41 -8.12 6.48
C TYR A 121 7.18 -8.77 5.34
N GLN A 122 7.05 -10.09 5.26
CA GLN A 122 7.38 -10.89 4.09
C GLN A 122 6.12 -11.55 3.54
N ILE A 123 5.79 -11.30 2.28
CA ILE A 123 4.57 -11.77 1.61
C ILE A 123 4.95 -12.55 0.36
N ALA A 124 4.46 -13.77 0.25
CA ALA A 124 4.66 -14.63 -0.91
C ALA A 124 3.34 -14.88 -1.64
N ILE A 125 3.33 -14.61 -2.94
CA ILE A 125 2.13 -14.68 -3.78
C ILE A 125 2.36 -15.68 -4.91
N SER A 126 1.47 -16.68 -5.00
CA SER A 126 1.49 -17.67 -6.06
C SER A 126 0.11 -17.79 -6.69
N ALA A 127 -0.03 -17.39 -7.95
CA ALA A 127 -1.25 -17.57 -8.73
C ALA A 127 -1.17 -18.87 -9.55
N HIS A 128 -1.05 -20.03 -8.92
CA HIS A 128 -1.11 -21.36 -9.57
C HIS A 128 -0.32 -21.50 -10.89
N GLY A 129 0.87 -20.89 -10.99
CA GLY A 129 1.67 -20.92 -12.22
C GLY A 129 1.37 -19.84 -13.26
N TYR A 130 0.76 -18.73 -12.84
CA TYR A 130 0.62 -17.50 -13.62
C TYR A 130 1.51 -16.38 -13.03
N PRO A 131 2.80 -16.29 -13.44
CA PRO A 131 3.74 -15.32 -12.87
C PRO A 131 3.32 -13.87 -13.05
N LYS A 132 2.71 -13.52 -14.19
CA LYS A 132 2.22 -12.14 -14.45
C LYS A 132 1.16 -11.72 -13.44
N LYS A 133 0.18 -12.60 -13.14
CA LYS A 133 -0.85 -12.34 -12.12
C LYS A 133 -0.24 -12.19 -10.72
N SER A 134 0.72 -13.06 -10.38
CA SER A 134 1.40 -13.00 -9.07
C SER A 134 2.21 -11.71 -8.91
N LYS A 135 2.84 -11.24 -10.00
CA LYS A 135 3.57 -9.97 -10.01
C LYS A 135 2.61 -8.78 -9.88
N GLN A 136 1.51 -8.77 -10.64
CA GLN A 136 0.52 -7.70 -10.57
C GLN A 136 -0.04 -7.55 -9.15
N LEU A 137 -0.52 -8.64 -8.56
CA LEU A 137 -1.07 -8.62 -7.18
C LEU A 137 -0.01 -8.20 -6.15
N ARG A 138 1.27 -8.53 -6.38
CA ARG A 138 2.36 -8.04 -5.52
C ARG A 138 2.45 -6.51 -5.54
N GLU A 139 2.39 -5.90 -6.73
CA GLU A 139 2.45 -4.44 -6.83
C GLU A 139 1.21 -3.79 -6.22
N GLU A 140 0.02 -4.39 -6.37
CA GLU A 140 -1.22 -3.92 -5.72
C GLU A 140 -1.10 -3.96 -4.19
N ILE A 141 -0.62 -5.07 -3.62
CA ILE A 141 -0.38 -5.19 -2.17
C ILE A 141 0.65 -4.16 -1.70
N LYS A 142 1.73 -3.96 -2.47
CA LYS A 142 2.73 -2.94 -2.15
C LYS A 142 2.10 -1.54 -2.05
N GLN A 143 1.29 -1.14 -3.03
CA GLN A 143 0.63 0.17 -3.00
C GLN A 143 -0.33 0.31 -1.82
N TYR A 144 -1.11 -0.74 -1.52
CA TYR A 144 -2.01 -0.75 -0.38
C TYR A 144 -1.27 -0.58 0.95
N LEU A 145 -0.13 -1.27 1.14
CA LEU A 145 0.64 -1.19 2.38
C LEU A 145 1.29 0.19 2.57
N ILE A 146 1.77 0.81 1.48
CA ILE A 146 2.28 2.19 1.51
C ILE A 146 1.16 3.15 1.96
N GLN A 147 0.00 3.12 1.29
CA GLN A 147 -1.13 3.98 1.64
C GLN A 147 -1.60 3.78 3.09
N ARG A 148 -1.67 2.52 3.55
CA ARG A 148 -2.08 2.20 4.92
C ARG A 148 -1.11 2.74 5.96
N SER A 149 0.18 2.83 5.66
CA SER A 149 1.17 3.41 6.56
C SER A 149 1.00 4.93 6.71
N ASP A 150 0.74 5.64 5.61
CA ASP A 150 0.52 7.10 5.62
C ASP A 150 -0.78 7.50 6.31
N VAL A 151 -1.86 6.74 6.08
CA VAL A 151 -3.22 7.04 6.59
C VAL A 151 -3.33 6.87 8.13
N ARG A 152 -2.46 6.08 8.75
CA ARG A 152 -2.48 5.83 10.21
C ARG A 152 -1.78 6.90 11.03
N MET A 153 -1.02 7.80 10.40
CA MET A 153 -0.33 8.86 11.13
C MET A 153 -1.27 10.04 11.35
N LYS A 154 -1.30 10.54 12.60
CA LYS A 154 -1.94 11.82 12.92
C LYS A 154 -1.22 12.92 12.14
N LYS A 155 -1.90 13.54 11.17
CA LYS A 155 -1.39 14.67 10.41
C LYS A 155 -2.08 15.95 10.86
N ILE A 156 -1.28 16.97 11.18
CA ILE A 156 -1.79 18.31 11.46
C ILE A 156 -1.98 19.03 10.13
N ILE A 157 -3.17 19.58 9.91
CA ILE A 157 -3.50 20.38 8.73
C ILE A 157 -3.48 21.85 9.12
N HIS A 158 -2.79 22.65 8.32
CA HIS A 158 -2.66 24.08 8.51
C HIS A 158 -2.64 24.81 7.17
N THR A 159 -3.39 25.90 7.05
CA THR A 159 -3.39 26.81 5.90
C THR A 159 -3.51 28.26 6.36
N GLU A 160 -2.87 29.17 5.63
CA GLU A 160 -2.99 30.63 5.85
C GLU A 160 -4.31 31.20 5.31
N LYS A 161 -5.06 30.40 4.54
CA LYS A 161 -6.36 30.78 3.95
C LYS A 161 -7.56 30.55 4.88
N ALA A 162 -7.31 30.13 6.12
CA ALA A 162 -8.29 30.02 7.18
C ALA A 162 -7.75 30.68 8.45
N PRO A 163 -8.59 31.15 9.38
CA PRO A 163 -8.13 31.79 10.61
C PRO A 163 -7.17 30.88 11.36
N ALA A 164 -6.05 31.46 11.82
CA ALA A 164 -5.07 30.72 12.61
C ALA A 164 -5.71 30.17 13.89
N ALA A 165 -5.27 28.99 14.34
CA ALA A 165 -5.68 28.47 15.64
C ALA A 165 -5.06 29.33 16.74
N LEU A 166 -5.90 30.07 17.48
CA LEU A 166 -5.47 31.00 18.54
C LEU A 166 -5.42 30.36 19.94
N GLY A 167 -5.71 29.05 20.04
CA GLY A 167 -5.76 28.29 21.29
C GLY A 167 -5.10 26.91 21.15
N PRO A 168 -5.25 26.02 22.16
CA PRO A 168 -4.59 24.71 22.18
C PRO A 168 -5.28 23.68 21.27
N TYR A 169 -5.48 24.01 19.99
CA TYR A 169 -6.12 23.16 18.99
C TYR A 169 -5.50 23.38 17.60
N SER A 170 -5.73 22.47 16.66
CA SER A 170 -5.33 22.60 15.26
C SER A 170 -6.52 23.04 14.41
N GLN A 171 -6.29 23.69 13.25
CA GLN A 171 -7.35 23.97 12.28
C GLN A 171 -8.06 22.68 11.86
N ALA A 172 -7.29 21.63 11.56
CA ALA A 172 -7.79 20.28 11.43
C ALA A 172 -6.72 19.22 11.76
N ILE A 173 -7.19 18.01 12.07
CA ILE A 173 -6.38 16.80 12.19
C ILE A 173 -6.91 15.76 11.22
N GLU A 174 -6.04 15.15 10.45
CA GLU A 174 -6.34 13.93 9.70
C GLU A 174 -5.76 12.73 10.46
N ALA A 175 -6.61 11.74 10.76
CA ALA A 175 -6.20 10.53 11.44
C ALA A 175 -7.05 9.35 10.97
N ASN A 176 -6.39 8.25 10.61
CA ASN A 176 -7.04 7.02 10.13
C ASN A 176 -7.98 7.24 8.94
N GLY A 177 -7.64 8.17 8.05
CA GLY A 177 -8.42 8.48 6.84
C GLY A 177 -9.65 9.34 7.09
N VAL A 178 -9.80 9.85 8.33
CA VAL A 178 -10.86 10.77 8.70
C VAL A 178 -10.25 12.13 9.00
N LEU A 179 -10.77 13.16 8.35
CA LEU A 179 -10.41 14.55 8.60
C LEU A 179 -11.41 15.16 9.59
N TYR A 180 -10.88 15.70 10.69
CA TYR A 180 -11.63 16.42 11.71
C TYR A 180 -11.27 17.91 11.61
N VAL A 181 -12.20 18.72 11.14
CA VAL A 181 -12.05 20.17 11.05
C VAL A 181 -12.63 20.81 12.30
N SER A 182 -11.81 21.56 13.03
CA SER A 182 -12.25 22.30 14.22
C SER A 182 -13.30 23.35 13.86
N GLY A 183 -14.10 23.78 14.85
CA GLY A 183 -15.07 24.85 14.68
C GLY A 183 -14.46 26.09 14.02
N GLN A 184 -15.05 26.49 12.89
CA GLN A 184 -14.67 27.66 12.13
C GLN A 184 -15.63 28.80 12.44
N ILE A 185 -15.05 29.89 12.93
CA ILE A 185 -15.73 31.17 13.16
C ILE A 185 -15.62 32.06 11.91
N PRO A 186 -16.52 33.06 11.75
CA PRO A 186 -16.61 33.93 10.57
C PRO A 186 -15.54 35.04 10.52
N PHE A 187 -14.30 34.70 10.86
CA PHE A 187 -13.19 35.64 10.80
C PHE A 187 -12.55 35.60 9.41
N VAL A 188 -12.16 36.77 8.91
CA VAL A 188 -11.41 36.89 7.67
C VAL A 188 -9.94 36.53 7.96
N PRO A 189 -9.33 35.53 7.31
CA PRO A 189 -7.99 35.05 7.63
C PRO A 189 -6.91 36.14 7.58
N ALA A 190 -7.01 37.04 6.60
CA ALA A 190 -6.02 38.09 6.37
C ALA A 190 -6.02 39.18 7.46
N THR A 191 -7.17 39.47 8.06
CA THR A 191 -7.32 40.55 9.05
C THR A 191 -7.56 40.04 10.46
N MET A 192 -7.94 38.76 10.61
CA MET A 192 -8.37 38.14 11.86
C MET A 192 -9.48 38.92 12.57
N THR A 193 -10.38 39.53 11.78
CA THR A 193 -11.55 40.28 12.25
C THR A 193 -12.84 39.64 11.75
N LEU A 194 -13.95 39.92 12.43
CA LEU A 194 -15.29 39.51 12.01
C LEU A 194 -15.62 40.08 10.62
N VAL A 195 -16.16 39.24 9.73
CA VAL A 195 -16.51 39.64 8.36
C VAL A 195 -17.62 40.70 8.29
N SER A 196 -18.63 40.58 9.16
CA SER A 196 -19.82 41.42 9.19
C SER A 196 -20.69 41.05 10.41
N ASP A 197 -21.61 41.93 10.80
CA ASP A 197 -22.67 41.62 11.77
C ASP A 197 -23.84 40.84 11.15
N ASP A 198 -23.92 40.72 9.83
CA ASP A 198 -24.94 39.92 9.14
C ASP A 198 -24.66 38.41 9.29
N VAL A 199 -25.71 37.63 9.62
CA VAL A 199 -25.57 36.20 9.91
C VAL A 199 -25.31 35.36 8.65
N GLN A 200 -25.82 35.78 7.49
CA GLN A 200 -25.58 35.08 6.22
C GLN A 200 -24.13 35.27 5.79
N ALA A 201 -23.61 36.50 5.90
CA ALA A 201 -22.19 36.80 5.67
C ALA A 201 -21.28 36.01 6.61
N GLN A 202 -21.64 35.90 7.90
CA GLN A 202 -20.89 35.07 8.84
C GLN A 202 -20.94 33.57 8.48
N THR A 203 -22.11 33.06 8.12
CA THR A 203 -22.26 31.65 7.70
C THR A 203 -21.37 31.37 6.48
N ARG A 204 -21.38 32.26 5.51
CA ARG A 204 -20.55 32.17 4.31
C ARG A 204 -19.07 32.13 4.66
N GLN A 205 -18.58 33.08 5.46
CA GLN A 205 -17.17 33.12 5.83
C GLN A 205 -16.73 31.88 6.61
N SER A 206 -17.58 31.35 7.49
CA SER A 206 -17.29 30.11 8.23
C SER A 206 -17.13 28.92 7.27
N LEU A 207 -18.00 28.83 6.25
CA LEU A 207 -17.91 27.79 5.23
C LEU A 207 -16.70 28.00 4.29
N GLU A 208 -16.37 29.23 3.89
CA GLU A 208 -15.14 29.50 3.12
C GLU A 208 -13.88 29.08 3.88
N ASN A 209 -13.83 29.35 5.19
CA ASN A 209 -12.72 28.91 6.05
C ASN A 209 -12.63 27.37 6.10
N ILE A 210 -13.76 26.67 6.21
CA ILE A 210 -13.82 25.20 6.10
C ILE A 210 -13.32 24.73 4.74
N GLY A 211 -13.79 25.35 3.65
CA GLY A 211 -13.40 25.01 2.28
C GLY A 211 -11.89 25.14 2.05
N ALA A 212 -11.26 26.18 2.62
CA ALA A 212 -9.82 26.35 2.57
C ALA A 212 -9.06 25.21 3.30
N ILE A 213 -9.54 24.79 4.48
CA ILE A 213 -8.94 23.69 5.24
C ILE A 213 -9.13 22.35 4.54
N LEU A 214 -10.33 22.11 3.98
CA LEU A 214 -10.61 20.92 3.17
C LEU A 214 -9.65 20.86 1.97
N ALA A 215 -9.51 21.95 1.23
CA ALA A 215 -8.64 22.02 0.06
C ALA A 215 -7.16 21.77 0.41
N GLU A 216 -6.67 22.31 1.53
CA GLU A 216 -5.31 22.06 2.04
C GLU A 216 -5.08 20.57 2.34
N ALA A 217 -6.09 19.89 2.90
CA ALA A 217 -6.05 18.45 3.14
C ALA A 217 -6.35 17.62 1.87
N GLY A 218 -6.66 18.25 0.74
CA GLY A 218 -7.04 17.62 -0.52
C GLY A 218 -8.46 17.05 -0.56
N TYR A 219 -9.36 17.54 0.30
CA TYR A 219 -10.79 17.19 0.37
C TYR A 219 -11.65 18.28 -0.30
N THR A 220 -12.92 17.97 -0.49
CA THR A 220 -13.97 18.87 -0.98
C THR A 220 -15.19 18.81 -0.05
N PHE A 221 -16.18 19.69 -0.24
CA PHE A 221 -17.43 19.61 0.52
C PHE A 221 -18.20 18.30 0.31
N ASN A 222 -18.02 17.62 -0.82
CA ASN A 222 -18.66 16.33 -1.09
C ASN A 222 -18.08 15.18 -0.24
N ASP A 223 -16.88 15.37 0.32
CA ASP A 223 -16.26 14.39 1.22
C ASP A 223 -16.73 14.58 2.68
N VAL A 224 -17.49 15.65 2.97
CA VAL A 224 -18.02 15.93 4.31
C VAL A 224 -19.15 14.95 4.63
N VAL A 225 -18.99 14.20 5.71
CA VAL A 225 -19.96 13.20 6.19
C VAL A 225 -20.76 13.66 7.40
N LYS A 226 -20.22 14.64 8.16
CA LYS A 226 -20.93 15.26 9.28
C LYS A 226 -20.66 16.75 9.37
N ALA A 227 -21.67 17.54 9.70
CA ALA A 227 -21.55 18.94 10.09
C ALA A 227 -22.27 19.20 11.43
N SER A 228 -21.59 19.89 12.37
CA SER A 228 -22.22 20.43 13.57
C SER A 228 -22.28 21.95 13.44
N VAL A 229 -23.49 22.51 13.56
CA VAL A 229 -23.74 23.95 13.41
C VAL A 229 -24.16 24.53 14.76
N PHE A 230 -23.38 25.47 15.28
CA PHE A 230 -23.67 26.17 16.53
C PHE A 230 -24.09 27.60 16.21
N ILE A 231 -25.23 28.03 16.73
CA ILE A 231 -25.80 29.36 16.42
C ILE A 231 -26.14 30.12 17.71
N LYS A 232 -26.08 31.45 17.65
CA LYS A 232 -26.41 32.31 18.80
C LYS A 232 -27.92 32.51 19.00
N ASP A 233 -28.70 32.45 17.92
CA ASP A 233 -30.15 32.69 17.93
C ASP A 233 -30.83 31.80 16.88
N MET A 234 -31.77 30.95 17.30
CA MET A 234 -32.53 30.05 16.43
C MET A 234 -33.45 30.80 15.46
N ASN A 235 -33.78 32.07 15.71
CA ASN A 235 -34.52 32.88 14.76
C ASN A 235 -33.73 33.13 13.45
N ASP A 236 -32.41 33.00 13.46
CA ASP A 236 -31.57 33.12 12.27
C ASP A 236 -31.44 31.80 11.47
N PHE A 237 -32.03 30.70 11.95
CA PHE A 237 -31.87 29.36 11.37
C PHE A 237 -32.19 29.28 9.87
N ALA A 238 -33.27 29.91 9.43
CA ALA A 238 -33.68 29.90 8.02
C ALA A 238 -32.63 30.58 7.12
N LYS A 239 -32.08 31.72 7.55
CA LYS A 239 -31.05 32.48 6.84
C LYS A 239 -29.73 31.71 6.75
N ILE A 240 -29.36 31.04 7.85
CA ILE A 240 -28.16 30.19 7.91
C ILE A 240 -28.31 29.00 6.94
N ASN A 241 -29.49 28.37 6.91
CA ASN A 241 -29.75 27.24 6.02
C ASN A 241 -29.68 27.58 4.54
N GLU A 242 -30.11 28.78 4.15
CA GLU A 242 -30.01 29.25 2.78
C GLU A 242 -28.55 29.20 2.30
N VAL A 243 -27.64 29.83 3.04
CA VAL A 243 -26.20 29.85 2.71
C VAL A 243 -25.60 28.45 2.84
N TYR A 244 -25.91 27.72 3.91
CA TYR A 244 -25.41 26.36 4.12
C TYR A 244 -25.72 25.43 2.94
N ASN A 245 -26.92 25.55 2.36
CA ASN A 245 -27.35 24.73 1.23
C ASN A 245 -26.54 24.99 -0.05
N GLU A 246 -25.95 26.18 -0.21
CA GLU A 246 -25.07 26.48 -1.35
C GLU A 246 -23.77 25.66 -1.32
N TYR A 247 -23.26 25.30 -0.13
CA TYR A 247 -21.99 24.59 0.03
C TYR A 247 -22.16 23.09 0.27
N LEU A 248 -23.17 22.71 1.07
CA LEU A 248 -23.37 21.33 1.55
C LEU A 248 -24.70 20.71 1.08
N GLY A 249 -25.44 21.39 0.19
CA GLY A 249 -26.74 20.94 -0.31
C GLY A 249 -26.68 19.69 -1.18
N GLU A 250 -25.60 19.48 -1.93
CA GLU A 250 -25.36 18.23 -2.66
C GLU A 250 -24.79 17.14 -1.76
N ALA A 251 -23.79 17.48 -0.94
CA ALA A 251 -23.12 16.56 -0.02
C ALA A 251 -24.07 15.94 1.02
N LYS A 252 -25.03 16.72 1.54
CA LYS A 252 -26.05 16.32 2.54
C LYS A 252 -25.47 15.50 3.70
N PRO A 253 -24.47 16.00 4.44
CA PRO A 253 -23.88 15.28 5.56
C PRO A 253 -24.89 15.05 6.69
N ALA A 254 -24.59 14.08 7.55
CA ALA A 254 -25.27 13.97 8.85
C ALA A 254 -25.13 15.31 9.60
N ARG A 255 -26.21 15.83 10.17
CA ARG A 255 -26.22 17.20 10.71
C ARG A 255 -26.84 17.30 12.09
N ALA A 256 -26.23 18.13 12.94
CA ALA A 256 -26.85 18.70 14.12
C ALA A 256 -26.78 20.23 14.05
N CYS A 257 -27.82 20.92 14.52
CA CYS A 257 -27.84 22.38 14.66
C CYS A 257 -28.39 22.72 16.04
N VAL A 258 -27.65 23.50 16.82
CA VAL A 258 -28.03 23.84 18.20
C VAL A 258 -27.82 25.33 18.47
N GLU A 259 -28.76 25.92 19.20
CA GLU A 259 -28.55 27.24 19.79
C GLU A 259 -27.66 27.10 21.04
N VAL A 260 -26.69 28.01 21.21
CA VAL A 260 -25.78 28.01 22.35
C VAL A 260 -25.80 29.36 23.06
N ALA A 261 -25.58 29.36 24.38
CA ALA A 261 -25.64 30.56 25.20
C ALA A 261 -24.67 31.67 24.75
N ARG A 262 -23.48 31.28 24.27
CA ARG A 262 -22.48 32.22 23.75
C ARG A 262 -21.43 31.49 22.92
N LEU A 263 -21.10 32.04 21.75
CA LEU A 263 -20.01 31.57 20.89
C LEU A 263 -18.70 32.33 21.18
N PRO A 264 -17.52 31.74 20.90
CA PRO A 264 -16.24 32.43 20.99
C PRO A 264 -16.25 33.75 20.21
N LYS A 265 -15.69 34.81 20.80
CA LYS A 265 -15.63 36.15 20.20
C LYS A 265 -17.01 36.76 19.83
N ASP A 266 -18.09 36.28 20.45
CA ASP A 266 -19.45 36.81 20.29
C ASP A 266 -20.04 36.73 18.87
N VAL A 267 -19.49 35.85 18.03
CA VAL A 267 -20.02 35.58 16.68
C VAL A 267 -21.42 34.95 16.74
N LYS A 268 -22.13 34.95 15.61
CA LYS A 268 -23.49 34.42 15.50
C LYS A 268 -23.56 32.95 15.08
N VAL A 269 -22.50 32.45 14.43
CA VAL A 269 -22.42 31.07 13.93
C VAL A 269 -20.99 30.54 14.02
N GLU A 270 -20.87 29.25 14.33
CA GLU A 270 -19.64 28.46 14.26
C GLU A 270 -19.98 27.08 13.67
N ILE A 271 -19.14 26.59 12.75
CA ILE A 271 -19.40 25.32 12.05
C ILE A 271 -18.15 24.44 12.13
N GLU A 272 -18.31 23.18 12.52
CA GLU A 272 -17.28 22.14 12.41
C GLU A 272 -17.75 21.05 11.43
N VAL A 273 -16.79 20.35 10.82
CA VAL A 273 -17.09 19.24 9.89
C VAL A 273 -16.15 18.05 10.09
N ILE A 274 -16.67 16.88 9.74
CA ILE A 274 -15.90 15.63 9.60
C ILE A 274 -15.99 15.19 8.13
N ALA A 275 -14.86 14.82 7.53
CA ALA A 275 -14.77 14.35 6.15
C ALA A 275 -13.97 13.04 6.02
N THR A 276 -14.23 12.27 4.96
CA THR A 276 -13.54 10.99 4.65
C THR A 276 -13.44 10.78 3.15
N LYS A 277 -12.44 10.01 2.69
CA LYS A 277 -12.25 9.55 1.31
C LYS A 277 -12.35 8.04 1.18
#